data_AF-A0A238L5E6-F1
#
_entry.id   AF-A0A238L5E6-F1
#
_cell.length_a   1.000
_cell.length_b   1.000
_cell.length_c   1.000
_cell.angle_alpha   90.00
_cell.angle_beta   90.00
_cell.angle_gamma   90.00
#
_symmetry.space_group_name_H-M   'P 1'
#
loop_
_entity.id
_entity.type
_entity.pdbx_description
1 polymer ?
#
loop_
_entity_poly.entity_id
_entity_poly.type
_entity_poly.pdbx_seq_one_letter_code
_entity_poly.pdbx_strand_id
1 'polypeptide(L)'
;MPIAYLLLTHGPKPKGPIRDHPAVRQQLANLESFIAEKGKPEAFVFVADYARQHRSLKDLPKLEHVLKVAQDNDTTVIIDDFRRLFAHYAGTEVGQFLEELRVFKDQFIDLKTGMRLGRFSQNQLLLLCVTESPIKYVRAPTPRKPRSLEDRQSQTQKAKAISKSVRSKAANEKALELTDLRDKLQDETREVTLTQLADAASEAGLRTTRNNLWTASSVGRSLKRFEAKSDVAKTTDTQAKAALKATD
;
A
#
# COMPACT_ATOMS: atom_id res chain seq x y z
N MET A 1 18.87 -22.77 -11.86
CA MET A 1 19.48 -21.45 -11.61
C MET A 1 18.79 -20.87 -10.39
N PRO A 2 19.52 -20.44 -9.35
CA PRO A 2 18.90 -19.87 -8.15
C PRO A 2 17.98 -18.67 -8.44
N ILE A 3 16.90 -18.57 -7.68
CA ILE A 3 15.86 -17.54 -7.85
C ILE A 3 15.84 -16.67 -6.60
N ALA A 4 15.99 -15.36 -6.77
CA ALA A 4 15.87 -14.37 -5.71
C ALA A 4 14.44 -13.82 -5.67
N TYR A 5 13.69 -14.12 -4.62
CA TYR A 5 12.30 -13.70 -4.45
C TYR A 5 12.18 -12.43 -3.62
N LEU A 6 11.31 -11.52 -4.07
CA LEU A 6 10.99 -10.25 -3.43
C LEU A 6 9.49 -10.17 -3.15
N LEU A 7 9.12 -9.73 -1.95
CA LEU A 7 7.72 -9.50 -1.60
C LEU A 7 7.46 -8.02 -1.28
N LEU A 8 6.51 -7.42 -1.97
CA LEU A 8 6.05 -6.06 -1.72
C LEU A 8 4.70 -6.07 -1.03
N THR A 9 4.70 -5.76 0.27
CA THR A 9 3.47 -5.68 1.08
C THR A 9 2.92 -4.27 1.26
N HIS A 10 3.66 -3.25 0.81
CA HIS A 10 3.28 -1.85 1.01
C HIS A 10 3.82 -0.96 -0.10
N GLY A 11 3.33 0.28 -0.13
CA GLY A 11 3.66 1.27 -1.15
C GLY A 11 2.77 1.20 -2.39
N PRO A 12 3.00 2.07 -3.39
CA PRO A 12 2.26 2.03 -4.64
C PRO A 12 2.54 0.73 -5.41
N LYS A 13 1.60 0.30 -6.26
CA LYS A 13 1.85 -0.82 -7.17
C LYS A 13 2.99 -0.42 -8.13
N PRO A 14 4.03 -1.25 -8.30
CA PRO A 14 5.12 -0.96 -9.23
C PRO A 14 4.58 -0.77 -10.65
N LYS A 15 5.00 0.32 -11.31
CA LYS A 15 4.68 0.60 -12.73
C LYS A 15 5.87 0.39 -13.68
N GLY A 16 7.03 0.02 -13.13
CA GLY A 16 8.29 -0.11 -13.86
C GLY A 16 9.16 -1.20 -13.24
N PRO A 17 10.48 -1.17 -13.51
CA PRO A 17 11.42 -2.15 -12.97
C PRO A 17 11.31 -2.26 -11.45
N ILE A 18 11.20 -3.49 -10.94
CA ILE A 18 11.06 -3.71 -9.49
C ILE A 18 12.28 -3.19 -8.72
N ARG A 19 13.46 -3.18 -9.36
CA ARG A 19 14.73 -2.74 -8.77
C ARG A 19 14.71 -1.31 -8.25
N ASP A 20 13.92 -0.44 -8.88
CA ASP A 20 13.82 0.97 -8.49
C ASP A 20 12.79 1.21 -7.39
N HIS A 21 12.00 0.19 -7.02
CA HIS A 21 10.89 0.36 -6.11
C HIS A 21 11.37 0.51 -4.64
N PRO A 22 10.99 1.58 -3.92
CA PRO A 22 11.50 1.84 -2.58
C PRO A 22 11.25 0.72 -1.56
N ALA A 23 10.12 0.02 -1.67
CA ALA A 23 9.74 -1.04 -0.72
C ALA A 23 10.62 -2.31 -0.79
N VAL A 24 11.32 -2.55 -1.90
CA VAL A 24 12.22 -3.72 -2.04
C VAL A 24 13.70 -3.38 -1.87
N ARG A 25 14.06 -2.10 -1.71
CA ARG A 25 15.45 -1.67 -1.74
C ARG A 25 16.34 -2.43 -0.75
N GLN A 26 15.86 -2.66 0.47
CA GLN A 26 16.62 -3.40 1.46
C GLN A 26 16.68 -4.92 1.16
N GLN A 27 15.60 -5.49 0.62
CA GLN A 27 15.58 -6.91 0.19
C GLN A 27 16.60 -7.13 -0.92
N LEU A 28 16.58 -6.26 -1.94
CA LEU A 28 17.55 -6.25 -3.03
C LEU A 28 18.97 -6.10 -2.54
N ALA A 29 19.26 -5.10 -1.69
CA ALA A 29 20.60 -4.90 -1.15
C ALA A 29 21.10 -6.13 -0.39
N ASN A 30 20.24 -6.81 0.38
CA ASN A 30 20.59 -8.03 1.08
C ASN A 30 20.88 -9.18 0.11
N LEU A 31 20.02 -9.38 -0.88
CA LEU A 31 20.16 -10.45 -1.89
C LEU A 31 21.37 -10.23 -2.79
N GLU A 32 21.56 -9.02 -3.31
CA GLU A 32 22.71 -8.65 -4.16
C GLU A 32 24.04 -8.82 -3.40
N SER A 33 24.10 -8.44 -2.13
CA SER A 33 25.28 -8.68 -1.29
C SER A 33 25.59 -10.17 -1.17
N PHE A 34 24.57 -11.00 -0.91
CA PHE A 34 24.75 -12.45 -0.83
C PHE A 34 25.22 -13.05 -2.15
N ILE A 35 24.63 -12.60 -3.26
CA ILE A 35 24.96 -13.06 -4.61
C ILE A 35 26.41 -12.69 -4.97
N ALA A 36 26.84 -11.47 -4.63
CA ALA A 36 28.20 -11.00 -4.86
C ALA A 36 29.23 -11.85 -4.08
N GLU A 37 28.93 -12.21 -2.83
CA GLU A 37 29.78 -13.12 -2.03
C GLU A 37 29.91 -14.52 -2.64
N LYS A 38 28.93 -14.97 -3.44
CA LYS A 38 28.98 -16.25 -4.17
C LYS A 38 29.73 -16.17 -5.50
N GLY A 39 30.14 -14.97 -5.94
CA GLY A 39 31.02 -14.78 -7.09
C GLY A 39 30.39 -15.00 -8.47
N LYS A 40 29.05 -15.08 -8.57
CA LYS A 40 28.33 -15.30 -9.86
C LYS A 40 27.01 -14.51 -9.93
N PRO A 41 27.05 -13.18 -10.11
CA PRO A 41 25.86 -12.34 -10.09
C PRO A 41 24.86 -12.60 -11.21
N GLU A 42 25.34 -12.97 -12.40
CA GLU A 42 24.51 -13.34 -13.55
C GLU A 42 23.73 -14.65 -13.36
N ALA A 43 24.02 -15.42 -12.30
CA ALA A 43 23.40 -16.71 -12.04
C ALA A 43 22.08 -16.61 -11.25
N PHE A 44 21.50 -15.42 -11.08
CA PHE A 44 20.27 -15.23 -10.29
C PHE A 44 19.17 -14.54 -11.08
N VAL A 45 17.97 -15.10 -11.01
CA VAL A 45 16.75 -14.48 -11.53
C VAL A 45 15.99 -13.81 -10.40
N PHE A 46 15.64 -12.53 -10.55
CA PHE A 46 14.82 -11.82 -9.57
C PHE A 46 13.34 -11.92 -9.93
N VAL A 47 12.54 -12.38 -8.98
CA VAL A 47 11.08 -12.52 -9.12
C VAL A 47 10.39 -11.80 -7.98
N ALA A 48 9.29 -11.10 -8.27
CA ALA A 48 8.63 -10.25 -7.29
C ALA A 48 7.12 -10.28 -7.38
N ASP A 49 6.46 -10.48 -6.24
CA ASP A 49 5.02 -10.28 -6.06
C ASP A 49 4.71 -8.97 -5.35
N TYR A 50 3.59 -8.36 -5.72
CA TYR A 50 3.00 -7.23 -5.02
C TYR A 50 1.66 -7.65 -4.43
N ALA A 51 1.64 -7.87 -3.12
CA ALA A 51 0.46 -8.32 -2.38
C ALA A 51 0.43 -7.59 -1.04
N ARG A 52 -0.52 -6.68 -0.85
CA ARG A 52 -0.71 -5.95 0.42
C ARG A 52 -1.22 -6.87 1.53
N GLN A 53 -1.98 -7.87 1.13
CA GLN A 53 -2.51 -8.94 1.95
C GLN A 53 -2.45 -10.20 1.08
N HIS A 54 -2.07 -11.32 1.68
CA HIS A 54 -2.09 -12.64 1.08
C HIS A 54 -2.45 -13.64 2.18
N ARG A 55 -3.23 -14.66 1.83
CA ARG A 55 -3.71 -15.70 2.76
C ARG A 55 -3.31 -17.12 2.31
N SER A 56 -2.80 -17.24 1.09
CA SER A 56 -2.36 -18.49 0.48
C SER A 56 -1.23 -18.25 -0.52
N LEU A 57 -0.60 -19.32 -1.00
CA LEU A 57 0.34 -19.26 -2.12
C LEU A 57 -0.32 -18.78 -3.42
N LYS A 58 -1.63 -18.98 -3.60
CA LYS A 58 -2.36 -18.51 -4.79
C LYS A 58 -2.40 -16.98 -4.89
N ASP A 59 -2.34 -16.28 -3.76
CA ASP A 59 -2.24 -14.82 -3.69
C ASP A 59 -0.83 -14.31 -4.03
N LEU A 60 0.15 -15.22 -4.08
CA LEU A 60 1.55 -15.00 -4.46
C LEU A 60 1.89 -15.85 -5.70
N PRO A 61 1.22 -15.63 -6.83
CA PRO A 61 1.27 -16.54 -7.97
C PRO A 61 2.68 -16.71 -8.55
N LYS A 62 3.53 -15.69 -8.46
CA LYS A 62 4.92 -15.84 -8.92
C LYS A 62 5.75 -16.63 -7.94
N LEU A 63 5.57 -16.43 -6.63
CA LEU A 63 6.20 -17.30 -5.62
C LEU A 63 5.81 -18.76 -5.84
N GLU A 64 4.51 -19.05 -5.96
CA GLU A 64 4.01 -20.40 -6.18
C GLU A 64 4.64 -21.02 -7.44
N HIS A 65 4.66 -20.26 -8.54
CA HIS A 65 5.27 -20.71 -9.79
C HIS A 65 6.77 -21.00 -9.64
N VAL A 66 7.55 -20.09 -9.05
CA VAL A 66 9.00 -20.31 -8.92
C VAL A 66 9.35 -21.43 -7.94
N LEU A 67 8.53 -21.66 -6.91
CA LEU A 67 8.72 -22.79 -6.00
C LEU A 67 8.50 -24.13 -6.71
N LYS A 68 7.48 -24.23 -7.58
CA LYS A 68 7.24 -25.42 -8.42
C LYS A 68 8.38 -25.64 -9.41
N VAL A 69 8.79 -24.59 -10.14
CA VAL A 69 9.94 -24.65 -11.05
C VAL A 69 11.21 -25.06 -10.30
N ALA A 70 11.41 -24.55 -9.09
CA ALA A 70 12.55 -24.91 -8.26
C ALA A 70 12.53 -26.38 -7.83
N GLN A 71 11.35 -26.92 -7.50
CA GLN A 71 11.17 -28.34 -7.19
C GLN A 71 11.44 -29.23 -8.41
N ASP A 72 10.88 -28.89 -9.57
CA ASP A 72 11.01 -29.67 -10.81
C ASP A 72 12.46 -29.71 -11.34
N ASN A 73 13.26 -28.67 -11.06
CA ASN A 73 14.62 -28.51 -11.57
C ASN A 73 15.72 -28.62 -10.50
N ASP A 74 15.37 -29.12 -9.31
CA ASP A 74 16.26 -29.21 -8.13
C ASP A 74 17.10 -27.93 -7.91
N THR A 75 16.42 -26.78 -7.95
CA THR A 75 17.05 -25.48 -7.69
C THR A 75 16.44 -24.80 -6.47
N THR A 76 16.93 -23.61 -6.12
CA THR A 76 16.56 -22.95 -4.87
C THR A 76 15.95 -21.57 -5.10
N VAL A 77 14.95 -21.26 -4.29
CA VAL A 77 14.38 -19.93 -4.13
C VAL A 77 14.92 -19.33 -2.84
N ILE A 78 15.37 -18.09 -2.90
CA ILE A 78 15.95 -17.37 -1.77
C ILE A 78 15.13 -16.11 -1.51
N ILE A 79 14.70 -15.93 -0.27
CA ILE A 79 14.09 -14.69 0.22
C ILE A 79 15.00 -14.05 1.27
N ASP A 80 14.98 -12.73 1.43
CA ASP A 80 15.84 -12.07 2.40
C ASP A 80 15.47 -12.43 3.86
N ASP A 81 14.18 -12.53 4.17
CA ASP A 81 13.66 -12.87 5.50
C ASP A 81 12.26 -13.51 5.42
N PHE A 82 12.12 -14.77 5.86
CA PHE A 82 10.82 -15.47 5.89
C PHE A 82 9.73 -14.73 6.66
N ARG A 83 10.09 -13.93 7.67
CA ARG A 83 9.11 -13.16 8.46
C ARG A 83 8.27 -12.23 7.59
N ARG A 84 8.77 -11.82 6.42
CA ARG A 84 8.00 -11.00 5.46
C ARG A 84 6.76 -11.71 4.93
N LEU A 85 6.81 -13.02 4.79
CA LEU A 85 5.68 -13.82 4.33
C LEU A 85 4.57 -13.90 5.38
N PHE A 86 4.89 -13.74 6.66
CA PHE A 86 3.95 -13.86 7.77
C PHE A 86 3.55 -12.52 8.40
N ALA A 87 4.26 -11.43 8.09
CA ALA A 87 4.14 -10.13 8.78
C ALA A 87 2.74 -9.46 8.72
N HIS A 88 1.82 -9.96 7.89
CA HIS A 88 0.45 -9.45 7.74
C HIS A 88 -0.62 -10.50 8.04
N TYR A 89 -0.25 -11.66 8.54
CA TYR A 89 -1.22 -12.65 9.00
C TYR A 89 -1.67 -12.36 10.42
N ALA A 90 -2.96 -12.52 10.67
CA ALA A 90 -3.52 -12.52 12.02
C ALA A 90 -4.23 -13.87 12.27
N GLY A 91 -3.98 -14.46 13.43
CA GLY A 91 -4.73 -15.65 13.89
C GLY A 91 -4.40 -16.95 13.14
N THR A 92 -5.43 -17.76 12.91
CA THR A 92 -5.32 -19.17 12.50
C THR A 92 -4.91 -19.39 11.05
N GLU A 93 -5.00 -18.37 10.19
CA GLU A 93 -4.70 -18.46 8.76
C GLU A 93 -3.21 -18.75 8.48
N VAL A 94 -2.33 -18.42 9.44
CA VAL A 94 -0.89 -18.68 9.39
C VAL A 94 -0.57 -20.16 9.16
N GLY A 95 -1.26 -21.04 9.88
CA GLY A 95 -0.95 -22.47 9.88
C GLY A 95 -1.18 -23.09 8.51
N GLN A 96 -2.28 -22.74 7.85
CA GLN A 96 -2.60 -23.22 6.51
C GLN A 96 -1.53 -22.78 5.50
N PHE A 97 -1.16 -21.51 5.51
CA PHE A 97 -0.14 -20.99 4.60
C PHE A 97 1.24 -21.60 4.85
N LEU A 98 1.60 -21.86 6.11
CA LEU A 98 2.83 -22.57 6.45
C LEU A 98 2.82 -24.00 5.88
N GLU A 99 1.72 -24.73 6.00
CA GLU A 99 1.61 -26.09 5.43
C GLU A 99 1.70 -26.08 3.90
N GLU A 100 1.13 -25.08 3.22
CA GLU A 100 1.32 -24.89 1.77
C GLU A 100 2.81 -24.69 1.42
N LEU A 101 3.53 -23.87 2.19
CA LEU A 101 4.96 -23.65 1.99
C LEU A 101 5.82 -24.89 2.30
N ARG A 102 5.42 -25.73 3.26
CA ARG A 102 6.15 -26.94 3.66
C ARG A 102 6.25 -27.98 2.55
N VAL A 103 5.38 -27.93 1.55
CA VAL A 103 5.53 -28.74 0.32
C VAL A 103 6.87 -28.46 -0.37
N PHE A 104 7.38 -27.23 -0.26
CA PHE A 104 8.62 -26.76 -0.89
C PHE A 104 9.78 -26.59 0.10
N LYS A 105 9.74 -27.35 1.21
CA LYS A 105 10.65 -27.18 2.36
C LYS A 105 12.14 -27.23 2.03
N ASP A 106 12.53 -27.93 0.96
CA ASP A 106 13.93 -28.13 0.57
C ASP A 106 14.42 -27.11 -0.47
N GLN A 107 13.50 -26.44 -1.16
CA GLN A 107 13.78 -25.50 -2.23
C GLN A 107 13.81 -24.05 -1.72
N PHE A 108 13.14 -23.75 -0.60
CA PHE A 108 12.99 -22.38 -0.12
C PHE A 108 13.98 -22.06 1.01
N ILE A 109 14.83 -21.06 0.81
CA ILE A 109 15.90 -20.65 1.74
C ILE A 109 15.65 -19.24 2.26
N ASP A 110 15.82 -19.09 3.57
CA ASP A 110 15.85 -17.81 4.26
C ASP A 110 17.28 -17.26 4.33
N LEU A 111 17.51 -16.09 3.75
CA LEU A 111 18.84 -15.51 3.71
C LEU A 111 19.35 -15.10 5.10
N LYS A 112 18.45 -14.64 5.98
CA LYS A 112 18.81 -14.20 7.32
C LYS A 112 19.41 -15.32 8.17
N THR A 113 18.80 -16.49 8.14
CA THR A 113 19.26 -17.66 8.91
C THR A 113 20.18 -18.58 8.10
N GLY A 114 20.17 -18.47 6.76
CA GLY A 114 20.84 -19.40 5.86
C GLY A 114 20.19 -20.79 5.80
N MET A 115 19.03 -20.96 6.44
CA MET A 115 18.36 -22.26 6.56
C MET A 115 17.30 -22.45 5.48
N ARG A 116 17.15 -23.69 5.02
CA ARG A 116 15.97 -24.14 4.28
C ARG A 116 14.76 -24.18 5.21
N LEU A 117 13.57 -23.92 4.67
CA LEU A 117 12.32 -23.97 5.45
C LEU A 117 12.16 -25.29 6.23
N GLY A 118 12.54 -26.43 5.63
CA GLY A 118 12.46 -27.75 6.26
C GLY A 118 13.42 -27.98 7.43
N ARG A 119 14.38 -27.08 7.66
CA ARG A 119 15.35 -27.16 8.76
C ARG A 119 14.93 -26.38 10.00
N PHE A 120 13.85 -25.60 9.91
CA PHE A 120 13.32 -24.89 11.06
C PHE A 120 12.64 -25.88 12.02
N SER A 121 12.95 -25.77 13.31
CA SER A 121 12.19 -26.45 14.35
C SER A 121 10.80 -25.83 14.50
N GLN A 122 9.86 -26.55 15.12
CA GLN A 122 8.51 -26.04 15.35
C GLN A 122 8.51 -24.69 16.08
N ASN A 123 9.38 -24.52 17.10
CA ASN A 123 9.49 -23.27 17.84
C ASN A 123 10.02 -22.13 16.96
N GLN A 124 10.95 -22.42 16.04
CA GLN A 124 11.45 -21.40 15.12
C GLN A 124 10.39 -21.01 14.09
N LEU A 125 9.60 -21.96 13.58
CA LEU A 125 8.46 -21.69 12.70
C LEU A 125 7.43 -20.79 13.39
N LEU A 126 7.09 -21.07 14.65
CA LEU A 126 6.20 -20.22 15.44
C LEU A 126 6.74 -18.79 15.59
N LEU A 127 8.05 -18.65 15.86
CA LEU A 127 8.68 -17.32 15.95
C LEU A 127 8.63 -16.55 14.63
N LEU A 128 8.73 -17.22 13.47
CA LEU A 128 8.56 -16.57 12.17
C LEU A 128 7.14 -15.99 12.00
N CYS A 129 6.15 -16.69 12.55
CA CYS A 129 4.74 -16.37 12.40
C CYS A 129 4.25 -15.22 13.30
N VAL A 130 4.91 -14.99 14.44
CA VAL A 130 4.50 -13.96 15.43
C VAL A 130 5.12 -12.58 15.13
N THR A 131 5.82 -12.42 14.01
CA THR A 131 6.55 -11.17 13.75
C THR A 131 5.64 -10.09 13.14
N GLU A 132 5.60 -8.91 13.75
CA GLU A 132 4.90 -7.75 13.21
C GLU A 132 5.72 -6.95 12.19
N SER A 133 5.04 -6.37 11.19
CA SER A 133 5.63 -5.42 10.25
C SER A 133 5.94 -4.07 10.94
N PRO A 134 7.06 -3.39 10.63
CA PRO A 134 8.00 -3.67 9.55
C PRO A 134 9.17 -4.58 9.95
N ILE A 135 9.47 -5.54 9.09
CA ILE A 135 10.64 -6.42 9.24
C ILE A 135 11.93 -5.63 8.97
N LYS A 136 12.73 -5.45 10.03
CA LYS A 136 14.07 -4.87 9.97
C LYS A 136 15.10 -6.01 9.85
N TYR A 137 15.57 -6.27 8.64
CA TYR A 137 16.74 -7.12 8.38
C TYR A 137 17.68 -6.38 7.43
N VAL A 138 18.92 -6.19 7.86
CA VAL A 138 19.95 -5.44 7.14
C VAL A 138 21.21 -6.29 7.13
N ARG A 139 21.54 -6.85 5.96
CA ARG A 139 22.81 -7.52 5.69
C ARG A 139 23.81 -6.51 5.12
N ALA A 140 23.41 -5.82 4.06
CA ALA A 140 24.16 -4.72 3.49
C ALA A 140 23.50 -3.39 3.85
N PRO A 141 24.28 -2.38 4.27
CA PRO A 141 23.74 -1.05 4.45
C PRO A 141 23.19 -0.58 3.10
N THR A 142 21.92 -0.18 3.06
CA THR A 142 21.37 0.46 1.86
C THR A 142 22.20 1.71 1.58
N PRO A 143 22.79 1.86 0.38
CA PRO A 143 23.56 3.06 0.05
C PRO A 143 22.64 4.28 0.13
N ARG A 144 22.80 5.07 1.20
CA ARG A 144 22.11 6.35 1.35
C ARG A 144 22.95 7.39 0.64
N LYS A 145 22.65 7.68 -0.63
CA LYS A 145 23.11 8.94 -1.20
C LYS A 145 22.48 10.07 -0.37
N PRO A 146 23.28 10.92 0.29
CA PRO A 146 22.72 12.06 1.01
C PRO A 146 22.00 12.93 -0.02
N ARG A 147 20.67 13.02 0.10
CA ARG A 147 19.89 13.96 -0.71
C ARG A 147 20.29 15.39 -0.35
N SER A 148 20.41 16.25 -1.35
CA SER A 148 20.59 17.69 -1.15
C SER A 148 19.41 18.25 -0.34
N LEU A 149 19.63 19.40 0.30
CA LEU A 149 18.56 20.10 1.03
C LEU A 149 17.40 20.47 0.09
N GLU A 150 17.71 20.89 -1.14
CA GLU A 150 16.74 21.24 -2.17
C GLU A 150 15.84 20.05 -2.55
N ASP A 151 16.44 18.87 -2.76
CA ASP A 151 15.68 17.65 -3.08
C ASP A 151 14.74 17.27 -1.93
N ARG A 152 15.19 17.39 -0.68
CA ARG A 152 14.35 17.12 0.50
C ARG A 152 13.19 18.11 0.61
N GLN A 153 13.46 19.39 0.37
CA GLN A 153 12.43 20.43 0.40
C GLN A 153 11.41 20.24 -0.72
N SER A 154 11.86 20.02 -1.95
CA SER A 154 11.02 19.76 -3.12
C SER A 154 10.16 18.51 -2.93
N GLN A 155 10.73 17.41 -2.42
CA GLN A 155 9.96 16.21 -2.12
C GLN A 155 8.90 16.45 -1.04
N THR A 156 9.26 17.16 0.03
CA THR A 156 8.33 17.50 1.12
C THR A 156 7.20 18.38 0.61
N GLN A 157 7.49 19.37 -0.23
CA GLN A 157 6.49 20.23 -0.86
C GLN A 157 5.57 19.43 -1.78
N LYS A 158 6.11 18.57 -2.65
CA LYS A 158 5.32 17.68 -3.52
C LYS A 158 4.42 16.76 -2.69
N ALA A 159 4.94 16.14 -1.65
CA ALA A 159 4.18 15.26 -0.76
C ALA A 159 3.07 16.01 -0.02
N LYS A 160 3.34 17.23 0.48
CA LYS A 160 2.34 18.10 1.10
C LYS A 160 1.25 18.50 0.11
N ALA A 161 1.61 18.86 -1.13
CA ALA A 161 0.67 19.22 -2.19
C ALA A 161 -0.25 18.06 -2.55
N ILE A 162 0.31 16.86 -2.76
CA ILE A 162 -0.47 15.64 -3.03
C ILE A 162 -1.39 15.32 -1.85
N SER A 163 -0.87 15.34 -0.62
CA SER A 163 -1.66 15.05 0.59
C SER A 163 -2.77 16.07 0.82
N LYS A 164 -2.54 17.35 0.49
CA LYS A 164 -3.57 18.39 0.51
C LYS A 164 -4.62 18.14 -0.56
N SER A 165 -4.20 17.78 -1.77
CA SER A 165 -5.10 17.49 -2.89
C SER A 165 -6.01 16.29 -2.60
N VAL A 166 -5.45 15.16 -2.15
CA VAL A 166 -6.20 13.94 -1.80
C VAL A 166 -7.20 14.20 -0.67
N ARG A 167 -6.75 14.82 0.43
CA ARG A 167 -7.66 15.20 1.53
C ARG A 167 -8.73 16.18 1.08
N SER A 168 -8.40 17.06 0.13
CA SER A 168 -9.37 17.99 -0.43
C SER A 168 -10.42 17.28 -1.26
N LYS A 169 -10.02 16.34 -2.11
CA LYS A 169 -10.94 15.52 -2.93
C LYS A 169 -11.91 14.74 -2.06
N ALA A 170 -11.40 13.95 -1.10
CA ALA A 170 -12.23 13.15 -0.19
C ALA A 170 -13.23 14.01 0.63
N ALA A 171 -12.80 15.21 1.05
CA ALA A 171 -13.69 16.11 1.76
C ALA A 171 -14.80 16.70 0.87
N ASN A 172 -14.53 16.93 -0.43
CA ASN A 172 -15.57 17.39 -1.35
C ASN A 172 -16.55 16.28 -1.70
N GLU A 173 -16.08 15.03 -1.84
CA GLU A 173 -16.96 13.87 -2.04
C GLU A 173 -17.94 13.73 -0.88
N LYS A 174 -17.47 13.88 0.37
CA LYS A 174 -18.36 13.88 1.53
C LYS A 174 -19.31 15.08 1.59
N ALA A 175 -18.88 16.25 1.11
CA ALA A 175 -19.76 17.40 1.05
C ALA A 175 -20.84 17.24 -0.04
N LEU A 176 -20.52 16.57 -1.15
CA LEU A 176 -21.47 16.22 -2.19
C LEU A 176 -22.51 15.23 -1.65
N GLU A 177 -22.09 14.15 -0.97
CA GLU A 177 -23.01 13.20 -0.32
C GLU A 177 -23.97 13.92 0.66
N LEU A 178 -23.48 14.90 1.43
CA LEU A 178 -24.32 15.71 2.32
C LEU A 178 -25.27 16.65 1.56
N THR A 179 -24.84 17.17 0.42
CA THR A 179 -25.68 18.04 -0.43
C THR A 179 -26.82 17.22 -1.01
N ASP A 180 -26.52 16.05 -1.58
CA ASP A 180 -27.53 15.13 -2.12
C ASP A 180 -28.53 14.68 -1.04
N LEU A 181 -28.06 14.44 0.19
CA LEU A 181 -28.94 14.11 1.31
C LEU A 181 -29.81 15.29 1.73
N ARG A 182 -29.24 16.50 1.79
CA ARG A 182 -30.00 17.72 2.10
C ARG A 182 -31.11 17.93 1.09
N ASP A 183 -30.80 17.81 -0.20
CA ASP A 183 -31.75 18.07 -1.27
C ASP A 183 -32.91 17.06 -1.21
N LYS A 184 -32.63 15.76 -0.95
CA LYS A 184 -33.68 14.74 -0.70
C LYS A 184 -34.57 15.07 0.50
N LEU A 185 -33.98 15.51 1.61
CA LEU A 185 -34.75 15.87 2.81
C LEU A 185 -35.58 17.15 2.59
N GLN A 186 -35.12 18.07 1.75
CA GLN A 186 -35.86 19.28 1.37
C GLN A 186 -37.08 18.97 0.51
N ASP A 187 -37.02 17.93 -0.33
CA ASP A 187 -38.16 17.46 -1.10
C ASP A 187 -39.28 16.89 -0.20
N GLU A 188 -38.91 16.30 0.95
CA GLU A 188 -39.85 15.73 1.94
C GLU A 188 -40.33 16.76 2.99
N THR A 189 -39.45 17.70 3.37
CA THR A 189 -39.69 18.68 4.42
C THR A 189 -39.26 20.08 3.98
N ARG A 190 -40.12 21.09 4.13
CA ARG A 190 -39.88 22.46 3.58
C ARG A 190 -38.55 23.09 4.00
N GLU A 191 -38.05 22.84 5.20
CA GLU A 191 -36.76 23.36 5.68
C GLU A 191 -36.00 22.33 6.52
N VAL A 192 -34.74 22.08 6.17
CA VAL A 192 -33.86 21.13 6.84
C VAL A 192 -32.78 21.91 7.61
N THR A 193 -32.83 21.81 8.94
CA THR A 193 -31.79 22.39 9.80
C THR A 193 -30.49 21.57 9.74
N LEU A 194 -29.35 22.20 10.07
CA LEU A 194 -28.05 21.50 10.10
C LEU A 194 -28.00 20.36 11.11
N THR A 195 -28.79 20.43 12.19
CA THR A 195 -28.91 19.36 13.18
C THR A 195 -29.65 18.17 12.59
N GLN A 196 -30.83 18.40 11.98
CA GLN A 196 -31.59 17.34 11.31
C GLN A 196 -30.78 16.66 10.20
N LEU A 197 -30.01 17.43 9.42
CA LEU A 197 -29.13 16.88 8.39
C LEU A 197 -28.00 16.03 9.00
N ALA A 198 -27.45 16.43 10.15
CA ALA A 198 -26.40 15.66 10.82
C ALA A 198 -26.92 14.34 11.39
N ASP A 199 -28.13 14.34 11.96
CA ASP A 199 -28.80 13.17 12.49
C ASP A 199 -29.16 12.20 11.36
N ALA A 200 -29.82 12.69 10.31
CA ALA A 200 -30.16 11.91 9.13
C ALA A 200 -28.91 11.33 8.44
N ALA A 201 -27.81 12.09 8.34
CA ALA A 201 -26.56 11.58 7.80
C ALA A 201 -25.99 10.45 8.66
N SER A 202 -26.08 10.57 9.99
CA SER A 202 -25.58 9.57 10.93
C SER A 202 -26.40 8.28 10.89
N GLU A 203 -27.73 8.40 10.77
CA GLU A 203 -28.70 7.31 10.58
C GLU A 203 -28.52 6.60 9.25
N ALA A 204 -28.27 7.34 8.16
CA ALA A 204 -27.93 6.80 6.84
C ALA A 204 -26.54 6.15 6.77
N GLY A 205 -25.81 6.07 7.90
CA GLY A 205 -24.48 5.47 7.96
C GLY A 205 -23.37 6.32 7.35
N LEU A 206 -23.66 7.58 6.96
CA LEU A 206 -22.63 8.49 6.49
C LEU A 206 -21.70 8.88 7.65
N ARG A 207 -20.42 8.99 7.34
CA ARG A 207 -19.37 9.35 8.28
C ARG A 207 -18.47 10.41 7.69
N THR A 208 -17.88 11.22 8.56
CA THR A 208 -16.85 12.19 8.16
C THR A 208 -15.62 11.48 7.58
N THR A 209 -14.72 12.22 6.94
CA THR A 209 -13.44 11.66 6.42
C THR A 209 -12.54 11.04 7.51
N ARG A 210 -12.81 11.30 8.79
CA ARG A 210 -12.12 10.70 9.94
C ARG A 210 -12.93 9.58 10.60
N ASN A 211 -13.97 9.10 9.95
CA ASN A 211 -14.88 8.06 10.44
C ASN A 211 -15.70 8.42 11.70
N ASN A 212 -15.82 9.70 12.03
CA ASN A 212 -16.70 10.16 13.12
C ASN A 212 -18.12 10.42 12.61
N LEU A 213 -19.09 10.43 13.54
CA LEU A 213 -20.45 10.90 13.31
C LEU A 213 -20.47 12.37 12.89
N TRP A 214 -21.52 12.73 12.16
CA TRP A 214 -21.76 14.11 11.77
C TRP A 214 -22.35 14.90 12.94
N THR A 215 -21.88 16.14 13.10
CA THR A 215 -22.48 17.15 13.97
C THR A 215 -22.86 18.36 13.15
N ALA A 216 -23.84 19.15 13.60
CA ALA A 216 -24.27 20.37 12.91
C ALA A 216 -23.09 21.30 12.51
N SER A 217 -22.09 21.45 13.39
CA SER A 217 -20.89 22.26 13.09
C SER A 217 -20.01 21.68 11.98
N SER A 218 -19.92 20.35 11.89
CA SER A 218 -19.12 19.67 10.88
C SER A 218 -19.82 19.65 9.52
N VAL A 219 -21.15 19.53 9.53
CA VAL A 219 -22.00 19.67 8.34
C VAL A 219 -21.89 21.09 7.78
N GLY A 220 -22.14 22.12 8.61
CA GLY A 220 -22.06 23.52 8.18
C GLY A 220 -20.69 23.90 7.59
N ARG A 221 -19.59 23.44 8.21
CA ARG A 221 -18.23 23.65 7.67
C ARG A 221 -18.00 22.95 6.33
N SER A 222 -18.58 21.77 6.14
CA SER A 222 -18.39 20.98 4.92
C SER A 222 -19.17 21.58 3.75
N LEU A 223 -20.43 21.95 3.98
CA LEU A 223 -21.27 22.60 2.97
C LEU A 223 -20.73 23.96 2.56
N LYS A 224 -20.42 24.84 3.55
CA LYS A 224 -19.85 26.18 3.26
C LYS A 224 -18.58 26.10 2.41
N ARG A 225 -17.73 25.11 2.69
CA ARG A 225 -16.50 24.88 1.92
C ARG A 225 -16.80 24.44 0.48
N PHE A 226 -17.80 23.59 0.30
CA PHE A 226 -18.20 23.09 -1.01
C PHE A 226 -18.85 24.18 -1.86
N GLU A 227 -19.71 25.00 -1.27
CA GLU A 227 -20.32 26.17 -1.90
C GLU A 227 -19.26 27.17 -2.35
N ALA A 228 -18.36 27.59 -1.45
CA ALA A 228 -17.28 28.52 -1.77
C ALA A 228 -16.38 28.02 -2.92
N LYS A 229 -16.20 26.69 -3.06
CA LYS A 229 -15.42 26.11 -4.16
C LYS A 229 -16.21 26.05 -5.47
N SER A 230 -17.51 25.78 -5.39
CA SER A 230 -18.42 25.74 -6.54
C SER A 230 -18.55 27.14 -7.18
N ASP A 231 -18.60 28.19 -6.35
CA ASP A 231 -18.66 29.58 -6.82
C ASP A 231 -17.36 30.02 -7.53
N VAL A 232 -16.21 29.60 -7.00
CA VAL A 232 -14.91 29.84 -7.65
C VAL A 232 -14.84 29.12 -9.00
N ALA A 233 -15.33 27.87 -9.08
CA ALA A 233 -15.33 27.10 -10.33
C ALA A 233 -16.26 27.73 -11.40
N LYS A 234 -17.44 28.22 -11.01
CA LYS A 234 -18.37 28.95 -11.90
C LYS A 234 -17.76 30.25 -12.43
N THR A 235 -17.02 30.96 -11.57
CA THR A 235 -16.36 32.22 -11.93
C THR A 235 -15.24 32.00 -12.96
N THR A 236 -14.41 30.96 -12.79
CA THR A 236 -13.34 30.65 -13.76
C THR A 236 -13.86 30.15 -15.11
N ASP A 237 -14.96 29.39 -15.13
CA ASP A 237 -15.57 28.93 -16.40
C ASP A 237 -16.20 30.09 -17.18
N THR A 238 -16.80 31.05 -16.46
CA THR A 238 -17.38 32.26 -17.06
C THR A 238 -16.30 33.17 -17.66
N GLN A 239 -15.16 33.33 -16.96
CA GLN A 239 -14.02 34.10 -17.47
C GLN A 239 -13.34 33.43 -18.66
N ALA A 240 -13.21 32.10 -18.67
CA ALA A 240 -12.66 31.35 -19.79
C ALA A 240 -13.54 31.46 -21.05
N LYS A 241 -14.87 31.40 -20.91
CA LYS A 241 -15.83 31.59 -22.01
C LYS A 241 -15.85 33.04 -22.53
N ALA A 242 -15.66 34.03 -21.66
CA ALA A 242 -15.56 35.44 -22.06
C ALA A 242 -14.26 35.73 -22.82
N ALA A 243 -13.13 35.13 -22.41
CA ALA A 243 -11.85 35.28 -23.11
C ALA A 243 -11.87 34.65 -24.51
N LEU A 244 -12.54 33.50 -24.69
CA LEU A 244 -12.68 32.86 -26.01
C LEU A 244 -13.52 33.71 -26.99
N LYS A 245 -14.54 34.43 -26.49
CA LYS A 245 -15.40 35.30 -27.31
C LYS A 245 -14.77 36.64 -27.71
N ALA A 246 -13.66 37.03 -27.08
CA ALA A 246 -12.97 38.29 -27.37
C ALA A 246 -11.83 38.13 -28.41
N THR A 247 -11.58 36.89 -28.86
CA THR A 247 -10.55 36.54 -29.84
C THR A 247 -11.09 36.18 -31.23
N ASP A 248 -12.41 36.27 -31.42
CA ASP A 248 -13.12 36.19 -32.71
C ASP A 248 -13.65 37.58 -33.09
#